data_AF-A0A2R6IFG6-F1
#
_entry.id   AF-A0A2R6IFG6-F1
#
_cell.length_a   1.000
_cell.length_b   1.000
_cell.length_c   1.000
_cell.angle_alpha   90.00
_cell.angle_beta   90.00
_cell.angle_gamma   90.00
#
_symmetry.space_group_name_H-M   'P 1'
#
loop_
_entity.id
_entity.type
_entity.pdbx_description
1 polymer ?
#
loop_
_entity_poly.entity_id
_entity_poly.type
_entity_poly.pdbx_seq_one_letter_code
_entity_poly.pdbx_strand_id
1 'polypeptide(L)'
;MSTPFTERFGVDCPIAQAPVEIVTRPRLAAAVSDAGGLGSLAVTWRDSEATRAAIRETRERSAGRRGRRRPRRPRLAVRLK
;
A
#
# COMPACT_ATOMS: atom_id res chain seq x y z
N MET A 1 15.58 9.70 3.42
CA MET A 1 16.59 9.18 2.48
C MET A 1 16.01 9.26 1.08
N SER A 2 16.75 9.77 0.09
CA SER A 2 16.25 9.85 -1.31
C SER A 2 16.83 8.71 -2.13
N THR A 3 15.96 7.93 -2.76
CA THR A 3 16.32 6.89 -3.74
C THR A 3 15.35 6.96 -4.92
N PRO A 4 15.70 6.39 -6.09
CA PRO A 4 14.76 6.28 -7.20
C PRO A 4 13.43 5.62 -6.82
N PHE A 5 13.43 4.71 -5.84
CA PHE A 5 12.22 4.06 -5.34
C PHE A 5 11.32 5.04 -4.55
N THR A 6 11.88 5.76 -3.58
CA THR A 6 11.12 6.72 -2.76
C THR A 6 10.53 7.84 -3.61
N GLU A 7 11.26 8.29 -4.62
CA GLU A 7 10.82 9.33 -5.57
C GLU A 7 9.72 8.83 -6.51
N ARG A 8 9.87 7.60 -7.04
CA ARG A 8 8.88 7.01 -7.96
C ARG A 8 7.55 6.70 -7.28
N PHE A 9 7.58 6.22 -6.04
CA PHE A 9 6.39 5.77 -5.32
C PHE A 9 5.85 6.77 -4.30
N GLY A 10 6.58 7.85 -4.00
CA GLY A 10 6.15 8.89 -3.06
C GLY A 10 6.08 8.40 -1.61
N VAL A 11 7.05 7.59 -1.21
CA VAL A 11 7.17 6.97 0.13
C VAL A 11 8.43 7.49 0.83
N ASP A 12 8.45 7.46 2.16
CA ASP A 12 9.56 8.02 2.97
C ASP A 12 10.71 7.01 3.15
N CYS A 13 10.41 5.71 3.08
CA CYS A 13 11.35 4.60 3.22
C CYS A 13 11.37 3.74 1.94
N PRO A 14 12.54 3.31 1.44
CA PRO A 14 12.63 2.42 0.28
C PRO A 14 12.35 0.96 0.66
N ILE A 15 11.25 0.73 1.36
CA ILE A 15 10.83 -0.57 1.86
C ILE A 15 9.49 -0.89 1.21
N ALA A 16 9.44 -2.03 0.53
CA ALA A 16 8.21 -2.60 0.00
C ALA A 16 7.85 -3.85 0.79
N GLN A 17 6.64 -3.88 1.36
CA GLN A 17 6.14 -5.08 2.02
C GLN A 17 5.76 -6.12 0.95
N ALA A 18 6.30 -7.34 1.10
CA ALA A 18 6.08 -8.44 0.18
C ALA A 18 4.63 -8.97 0.29
N PRO A 19 3.89 -9.12 -0.83
CA PRO A 19 2.51 -9.61 -0.81
C PRO A 19 2.48 -11.13 -0.52
N VAL A 20 2.24 -11.49 0.75
CA VAL A 20 2.07 -12.87 1.22
C VAL A 20 0.62 -13.09 1.63
N GLU A 21 -0.07 -14.01 0.95
CA GLU A 21 -1.53 -14.25 1.04
C GLU A 21 -2.05 -14.25 2.50
N ILE A 22 -1.44 -15.06 3.36
CA ILE A 22 -1.97 -15.34 4.70
C ILE A 22 -1.88 -14.14 5.67
N VAL A 23 -0.91 -13.23 5.46
CA VAL A 23 -0.64 -12.11 6.38
C VAL A 23 -0.95 -10.73 5.80
N THR A 24 -1.04 -10.59 4.47
CA THR A 24 -1.19 -9.28 3.80
C THR A 24 -2.64 -8.83 3.67
N ARG A 25 -3.24 -8.65 4.85
CA ARG A 25 -4.58 -8.08 5.03
C ARG A 25 -4.53 -6.54 4.98
N PRO A 26 -5.66 -5.87 4.75
CA PRO A 26 -5.74 -4.41 4.68
C PRO A 26 -5.09 -3.66 5.84
N ARG A 27 -5.20 -4.19 7.07
CA ARG A 27 -4.55 -3.61 8.25
C ARG A 27 -3.02 -3.55 8.15
N LEU A 28 -2.38 -4.61 7.66
CA LEU A 28 -0.92 -4.66 7.52
C LEU A 28 -0.45 -3.70 6.41
N ALA A 29 -1.11 -3.73 5.25
CA ALA A 29 -0.78 -2.84 4.14
C ALA A 29 -0.94 -1.37 4.54
N ALA A 30 -2.01 -1.02 5.26
CA ALA A 30 -2.23 0.32 5.80
C ALA A 30 -1.13 0.73 6.79
N ALA A 31 -0.79 -0.13 7.76
CA ALA A 31 0.25 0.17 8.74
C ALA A 31 1.62 0.41 8.11
N VAL A 32 2.00 -0.38 7.10
CA VAL A 32 3.25 -0.17 6.34
C VAL A 32 3.23 1.16 5.60
N SER A 33 2.11 1.50 4.97
CA SER A 33 1.93 2.78 4.28
C SER A 33 1.99 3.97 5.23
N ASP A 34 1.38 3.88 6.41
CA ASP A 34 1.39 4.92 7.43
C ASP A 34 2.80 5.10 8.05
N ALA A 35 3.58 4.02 8.14
CA ALA A 35 4.98 4.05 8.56
C ALA A 35 5.93 4.61 7.48
N GLY A 36 5.44 4.97 6.29
CA GLY A 36 6.23 5.57 5.22
C GLY A 36 6.81 4.58 4.22
N GLY A 37 6.41 3.30 4.24
CA GLY A 37 6.77 2.29 3.24
C GLY A 37 5.70 2.08 2.17
N LEU A 38 5.93 1.12 1.27
CA LEU A 38 4.96 0.68 0.27
C LEU A 38 4.23 -0.59 0.76
N GLY A 39 2.97 -0.43 1.20
CA GLY A 39 2.09 -1.54 1.55
C GLY A 39 1.53 -2.25 0.31
N SER A 40 1.37 -3.58 0.40
CA SER A 40 0.93 -4.44 -0.71
C SER A 40 -0.14 -5.42 -0.24
N LEU A 41 -1.17 -5.65 -1.07
CA LEU A 41 -2.17 -6.69 -0.85
C LEU A 41 -1.87 -7.90 -1.74
N ALA A 42 -1.90 -9.10 -1.16
CA ALA A 42 -2.04 -10.32 -1.94
C ALA A 42 -3.49 -10.48 -2.40
N VAL A 43 -3.68 -10.64 -3.70
CA VAL A 43 -5.01 -10.75 -4.33
C VAL A 43 -5.12 -11.99 -5.24
N THR A 44 -4.11 -12.86 -5.22
CA THR A 44 -3.99 -14.03 -6.12
C THR A 44 -5.23 -14.92 -6.18
N TRP A 45 -5.93 -15.07 -5.04
CA TRP A 45 -7.13 -15.90 -4.90
C TRP A 45 -8.40 -15.08 -4.63
N ARG A 46 -8.35 -13.77 -4.82
CA ARG A 46 -9.51 -12.88 -4.66
C ARG A 46 -10.12 -12.60 -6.02
N ASP A 47 -11.44 -12.63 -6.08
CA ASP A 47 -12.15 -12.07 -7.23
C ASP A 47 -12.02 -10.53 -7.27
N SER A 48 -12.60 -9.93 -8.31
CA SER A 48 -12.53 -8.48 -8.51
C SER A 48 -13.27 -7.67 -7.45
N GLU A 49 -14.36 -8.20 -6.87
CA GLU A 49 -15.15 -7.53 -5.85
C GLU A 49 -14.43 -7.55 -4.51
N ALA A 50 -13.96 -8.73 -4.09
CA ALA A 50 -13.14 -8.92 -2.90
C ALA A 50 -11.84 -8.11 -2.97
N THR A 51 -11.23 -8.01 -4.16
CA THR A 51 -10.07 -7.15 -4.38
C THR A 51 -10.40 -5.67 -4.18
N ARG A 52 -11.50 -5.17 -4.78
CA ARG A 52 -11.93 -3.77 -4.59
C ARG A 52 -12.28 -3.47 -3.13
N ALA A 53 -12.95 -4.39 -2.45
CA ALA A 53 -13.29 -4.27 -1.04
C ALA A 53 -12.02 -4.15 -0.19
N ALA A 54 -11.02 -5.01 -0.40
CA ALA A 54 -9.75 -4.96 0.32
C ALA A 54 -8.95 -3.66 0.04
N ILE A 55 -9.00 -3.15 -1.19
CA ILE A 55 -8.39 -1.86 -1.54
C ILE A 55 -9.08 -0.71 -0.79
N ARG A 56 -10.42 -0.70 -0.77
CA ARG A 56 -11.21 0.31 -0.04
C ARG A 56 -10.91 0.24 1.46
N GLU A 57 -10.93 -0.95 2.03
CA GLU A 57 -10.63 -1.21 3.44
C GLU A 57 -9.23 -0.70 3.83
N THR A 58 -8.23 -0.93 2.96
CA THR A 58 -6.86 -0.44 3.18
C THR A 58 -6.82 1.08 3.21
N ARG A 59 -7.52 1.73 2.27
CA ARG A 59 -7.58 3.20 2.19
C ARG A 59 -8.28 3.85 3.37
N GLU A 60 -9.31 3.20 3.90
CA GLU A 60 -10.03 3.66 5.10
C GLU A 60 -9.17 3.54 6.36
N ARG A 61 -8.31 2.50 6.43
CA ARG A 61 -7.43 2.24 7.58
C ARG A 61 -6.15 3.05 7.55
N SER A 62 -5.59 3.29 6.37
CA SER A 62 -4.44 4.16 6.25
C SER A 62 -4.88 5.54 6.70
N ALA A 63 -4.21 6.09 7.72
CA ALA A 63 -4.43 7.46 8.15
C ALA A 63 -4.01 8.35 6.98
N GLY A 64 -4.95 8.61 6.06
CA GLY A 64 -4.69 9.32 4.82
C GLY A 64 -3.88 10.55 5.18
N ARG A 65 -2.69 10.69 4.58
CA ARG A 65 -1.73 11.77 4.77
C ARG A 65 -2.38 13.13 4.45
N ARG A 66 -3.32 13.54 5.31
CA ARG A 66 -4.06 14.80 5.33
C ARG A 66 -3.11 15.77 6.02
N GLY A 67 -2.33 16.52 5.24
CA GLY A 67 -1.67 17.72 5.76
C GLY A 67 -0.22 17.98 5.35
N ARG A 68 0.53 17.03 4.75
CA ARG A 68 1.93 17.31 4.39
C ARG A 68 2.22 16.86 2.97
N ARG A 69 2.30 17.88 2.07
CA ARG A 69 2.61 17.82 0.62
C ARG A 69 2.07 16.57 -0.04
N ARG A 70 0.94 16.63 -0.75
CA ARG A 70 0.51 15.55 -1.66
C ARG A 70 1.70 15.14 -2.55
N PRO A 71 2.35 13.98 -2.34
CA PRO A 71 3.02 13.35 -3.46
C PRO A 71 1.88 12.85 -4.36
N ARG A 72 2.11 12.80 -5.68
CA ARG A 72 1.20 12.12 -6.60
C ARG A 72 0.94 10.72 -6.01
N ARG A 73 -0.31 10.45 -5.63
CA ARG A 73 -0.80 9.32 -4.81
C ARG A 73 0.15 8.10 -4.80
N PRO A 74 0.60 7.58 -3.64
CA PRO A 74 1.33 6.31 -3.62
C PRO A 74 0.41 5.24 -4.19
N ARG A 75 0.82 4.67 -5.32
CA ARG A 75 0.09 3.58 -5.97
C ARG A 75 0.24 2.38 -5.06
N LEU A 76 -0.85 1.95 -4.43
CA LEU A 76 -0.95 0.63 -3.84
C LEU A 76 -0.43 -0.39 -4.87
N ALA A 77 0.64 -1.10 -4.52
CA ALA A 77 1.15 -2.17 -5.35
C ALA A 77 0.21 -3.37 -5.20
N VAL A 78 -0.75 -3.47 -6.11
CA VAL A 78 -1.54 -4.68 -6.27
C VAL A 78 -0.72 -5.58 -7.18
N ARG A 79 -0.13 -6.64 -6.61
CA ARG A 79 0.48 -7.69 -7.42
C ARG A 79 -0.64 -8.60 -7.91
N LEU A 80 -1.11 -8.34 -9.12
CA LEU A 80 -1.91 -9.27 -9.90
C LEU A 80 -0.97 -10.34 -10.49
N LYS A 81 -1.53 -11.49 -10.88
CA LYS A 81 -0.81 -12.46 -11.71
C LYS A 81 -0.23 -11.78 -12.94
#